data_AF-A0A811QV92-F1
#
_entry.id   AF-A0A811QV92-F1
#
_cell.length_a   1.000
_cell.length_b   1.000
_cell.length_c   1.000
_cell.angle_alpha   90.00
_cell.angle_beta   90.00
_cell.angle_gamma   90.00
#
_symmetry.space_group_name_H-M   'P 1'
#
loop_
_entity.id
_entity.type
_entity.pdbx_description
1 polymer ?
#
loop_
_entity_poly.entity_id
_entity_poly.type
_entity_poly.pdbx_seq_one_letter_code
_entity_poly.pdbx_strand_id
1 'polypeptide(L)'
;MNGKQSLRHGRTAYHFQPAKNWMNGPLYHNGMYHLFFQYNPHGPLFGTVKLSWGHSVSGDLVDWAFLGTARDPTSPFDAEGCWSGSATTLADGRPPILYTGRDANDVQVQNVAFPKNPSDPLLREWHKPSCNPVVPQPATGSGGSPS
;
A
#
# COMPACT_ATOMS: atom_id res chain seq x y z
N MET A 1 37.30 -19.98 14.32
CA MET A 1 37.49 -18.50 14.31
C MET A 1 37.23 -17.98 12.89
N ASN A 2 36.55 -16.83 12.81
CA ASN A 2 36.40 -15.90 11.67
C ASN A 2 35.44 -16.23 10.53
N GLY A 3 34.13 -16.11 10.79
CA GLY A 3 33.17 -15.65 9.79
C GLY A 3 32.77 -14.21 10.09
N LYS A 4 33.37 -13.22 9.42
CA LYS A 4 32.92 -11.82 9.51
C LYS A 4 31.47 -11.75 9.02
N GLN A 5 30.51 -11.65 9.93
CA GLN A 5 29.18 -11.20 9.59
C GLN A 5 29.30 -9.76 9.08
N SER A 6 29.04 -9.56 7.80
CA SER A 6 28.89 -8.22 7.24
C SER A 6 27.66 -7.58 7.87
N LEU A 7 27.85 -6.81 8.94
CA LEU A 7 26.81 -5.97 9.51
C LEU A 7 26.27 -5.08 8.39
N ARG A 8 24.98 -5.21 8.08
CA ARG A 8 24.28 -4.28 7.17
C ARG A 8 24.08 -2.98 7.92
N HIS A 9 25.11 -2.13 7.92
CA HIS A 9 25.20 -0.87 8.67
C HIS A 9 24.08 0.17 8.37
N GLY A 10 23.18 -0.11 7.43
CA GLY A 10 22.01 0.73 7.12
C GLY A 10 20.65 0.17 7.56
N ARG A 11 20.60 -0.98 8.27
CA ARG A 11 19.35 -1.55 8.77
C ARG A 11 19.22 -1.30 10.27
N THR A 12 18.12 -0.67 10.68
CA THR A 12 17.75 -0.47 12.09
C THR A 12 17.54 -1.80 12.81
N ALA A 13 17.94 -1.87 14.09
CA ALA A 13 17.79 -3.08 14.91
C ALA A 13 16.38 -3.24 15.52
N TYR A 14 15.66 -2.13 15.75
CA TYR A 14 14.38 -2.11 16.48
C TYR A 14 13.33 -1.16 15.88
N HIS A 15 13.62 -0.49 14.77
CA HIS A 15 12.58 0.22 14.01
C HIS A 15 12.05 -0.70 12.92
N PHE A 16 10.73 -0.78 12.75
CA PHE A 16 10.17 -1.45 11.59
C PHE A 16 10.70 -0.79 10.32
N GLN A 17 11.27 -1.64 9.48
CA GLN A 17 11.62 -1.31 8.11
C GLN A 17 11.10 -2.47 7.28
N PRO A 18 10.43 -2.22 6.14
CA PRO A 18 10.15 -3.30 5.22
C PRO A 18 11.47 -3.95 4.79
N ALA A 19 11.43 -5.18 4.29
CA ALA A 19 12.63 -5.82 3.77
C ALA A 19 13.37 -4.89 2.79
N LYS A 20 12.62 -4.08 2.01
CA LYS A 20 13.04 -2.96 1.14
C LYS A 20 11.87 -1.93 0.96
N ASN A 21 12.17 -0.64 0.68
CA ASN A 21 11.26 0.43 0.14
C ASN A 21 10.45 1.30 1.15
N TRP A 22 9.45 2.08 0.65
CA TRP A 22 8.73 3.19 1.34
C TRP A 22 7.47 2.72 2.09
N MET A 23 7.16 3.31 3.25
CA MET A 23 6.11 2.87 4.18
C MET A 23 4.92 3.83 4.28
N ASN A 24 3.69 3.30 4.35
CA ASN A 24 2.48 4.07 4.72
C ASN A 24 2.12 3.80 6.20
N GLY A 25 1.16 4.55 6.77
CA GLY A 25 0.82 4.48 8.20
C GLY A 25 0.15 3.17 8.66
N PRO A 26 0.16 2.88 9.98
CA PRO A 26 -0.40 1.65 10.56
C PRO A 26 -1.93 1.68 10.70
N LEU A 27 -2.57 0.51 10.64
CA LEU A 27 -3.99 0.23 10.94
C LEU A 27 -4.06 -0.74 12.12
N TYR A 28 -4.99 -0.58 13.05
CA TYR A 28 -5.30 -1.61 14.05
C TYR A 28 -6.66 -2.24 13.74
N HIS A 29 -6.71 -3.57 13.63
CA HIS A 29 -7.92 -4.31 13.30
C HIS A 29 -7.91 -5.68 13.97
N ASN A 30 -9.01 -6.05 14.65
CA ASN A 30 -9.21 -7.36 15.26
C ASN A 30 -8.02 -7.91 16.09
N GLY A 31 -7.38 -7.05 16.89
CA GLY A 31 -6.26 -7.46 17.75
C GLY A 31 -4.88 -7.39 17.11
N MET A 32 -4.80 -7.01 15.83
CA MET A 32 -3.55 -6.94 15.08
C MET A 32 -3.28 -5.53 14.56
N TYR A 33 -2.02 -5.12 14.61
CA TYR A 33 -1.52 -3.98 13.86
C TYR A 33 -1.14 -4.43 12.45
N HIS A 34 -1.58 -3.68 11.44
CA HIS A 34 -1.32 -3.90 10.03
C HIS A 34 -0.51 -2.72 9.50
N LEU A 35 0.51 -3.02 8.71
CA LEU A 35 1.37 -2.04 8.10
C LEU A 35 1.50 -2.34 6.62
N PHE A 36 1.03 -1.40 5.81
CA PHE A 36 1.10 -1.45 4.35
C PHE A 36 2.20 -0.51 3.88
N PHE A 37 2.99 -0.96 2.91
CA PHE A 37 4.14 -0.20 2.41
C PHE A 37 4.28 -0.38 0.92
N GLN A 38 4.67 0.68 0.21
CA GLN A 38 5.00 0.60 -1.20
C GLN A 38 6.15 -0.39 -1.38
N TYR A 39 5.89 -1.44 -2.12
CA TYR A 39 6.75 -2.58 -2.30
C TYR A 39 6.99 -2.80 -3.79
N ASN A 40 8.27 -2.99 -4.12
CA ASN A 40 8.73 -3.40 -5.42
C ASN A 40 9.29 -4.82 -5.23
N PRO A 41 8.57 -5.87 -5.67
CA PRO A 41 9.04 -7.25 -5.52
C PRO A 41 10.29 -7.56 -6.36
N HIS A 42 10.59 -6.76 -7.39
CA HIS A 42 11.64 -7.04 -8.38
C HIS A 42 12.94 -6.23 -8.17
N GLY A 43 12.98 -5.25 -7.26
CA GLY A 43 14.20 -4.47 -7.04
C GLY A 43 14.09 -3.33 -6.04
N PRO A 44 15.22 -2.69 -5.70
CA PRO A 44 15.26 -1.56 -4.76
C PRO A 44 15.05 -0.19 -5.43
N LEU A 45 14.95 -0.13 -6.77
CA LEU A 45 14.84 1.11 -7.51
C LEU A 45 13.37 1.50 -7.74
N PHE A 46 13.06 2.77 -7.54
CA PHE A 46 11.79 3.38 -7.93
C PHE A 46 11.80 3.61 -9.46
N GLY A 47 10.73 3.21 -10.17
CA GLY A 47 10.52 3.58 -11.58
C GLY A 47 10.81 2.51 -12.64
N THR A 48 11.38 1.35 -12.32
CA THR A 48 11.63 0.28 -13.32
C THR A 48 10.49 -0.76 -13.40
N VAL A 49 9.65 -0.84 -12.36
CA VAL A 49 8.50 -1.75 -12.30
C VAL A 49 7.34 -1.11 -11.53
N LYS A 50 6.14 -1.63 -11.76
CA LYS A 50 4.88 -1.10 -11.24
C LYS A 50 4.81 -1.29 -9.72
N LEU A 51 4.48 -0.21 -9.01
CA LEU A 51 4.44 -0.20 -7.54
C LEU A 51 3.30 -1.09 -7.02
N SER A 52 3.61 -1.92 -6.04
CA SER A 52 2.69 -2.81 -5.34
C SER A 52 2.68 -2.46 -3.85
N TRP A 53 1.79 -3.07 -3.06
CA TRP A 53 1.83 -2.92 -1.60
C TRP A 53 2.24 -4.21 -0.91
N GLY A 54 3.31 -4.13 -0.12
CA GLY A 54 3.67 -5.15 0.85
C GLY A 54 2.88 -4.98 2.13
N HIS A 55 2.71 -6.07 2.87
CA HIS A 55 1.91 -6.10 4.09
C HIS A 55 2.62 -6.90 5.18
N SER A 56 2.74 -6.27 6.34
CA SER A 56 3.17 -6.94 7.58
C SER A 56 2.16 -6.72 8.69
N VAL A 57 2.14 -7.65 9.64
CA VAL A 57 1.30 -7.58 10.84
C VAL A 57 2.12 -7.72 12.11
N SER A 58 1.62 -7.15 13.21
CA SER A 58 2.25 -7.23 14.53
C SER A 58 1.20 -7.24 15.62
N GLY A 59 1.50 -7.89 16.75
CA GLY A 59 0.67 -7.83 17.96
C GLY A 59 1.04 -6.66 18.89
N ASP A 60 2.23 -6.07 18.72
CA ASP A 60 2.84 -5.17 19.70
C ASP A 60 3.56 -3.95 19.08
N LEU A 61 3.47 -3.77 17.76
CA LEU A 61 4.20 -2.78 16.96
C LEU A 61 5.73 -2.95 16.94
N VAL A 62 6.27 -4.03 17.54
CA VAL A 62 7.70 -4.30 17.65
C VAL A 62 8.08 -5.51 16.81
N ASP A 63 7.39 -6.63 17.00
CA ASP A 63 7.63 -7.87 16.28
C ASP A 63 6.67 -7.99 15.10
N TRP A 64 7.23 -8.05 13.89
CA TRP A 64 6.45 -8.00 12.65
C TRP A 64 6.61 -9.26 11.81
N ALA A 65 5.48 -9.85 11.41
CA ALA A 65 5.42 -10.94 10.45
C ALA A 65 5.10 -10.39 9.05
N PHE A 66 5.95 -10.66 8.07
CA PHE A 66 5.71 -10.30 6.67
C PHE A 66 4.73 -11.28 6.03
N LEU A 67 3.63 -10.77 5.47
CA LEU A 67 2.57 -11.57 4.85
C LEU A 67 2.68 -11.63 3.32
N GLY A 68 3.61 -10.88 2.72
CA GLY A 68 3.77 -10.82 1.26
C GLY A 68 3.19 -9.55 0.65
N THR A 69 2.86 -9.64 -0.63
CA THR A 69 2.21 -8.55 -1.37
C THR A 69 0.71 -8.60 -1.12
N ALA A 70 0.15 -7.55 -0.51
CA ALA A 70 -1.30 -7.40 -0.35
C ALA A 70 -1.97 -6.90 -1.63
N ARG A 71 -1.22 -6.18 -2.49
CA ARG A 71 -1.82 -5.53 -3.66
C ARG A 71 -0.85 -5.36 -4.83
N ASP A 72 -1.24 -5.90 -5.97
CA ASP A 72 -0.59 -5.68 -7.26
C ASP A 72 -1.45 -4.79 -8.19
N PRO A 73 -0.83 -4.09 -9.15
CA PRO A 73 -1.51 -3.41 -10.25
C PRO A 73 -2.11 -4.47 -11.19
N THR A 74 -3.44 -4.58 -11.19
CA THR A 74 -4.16 -5.66 -11.92
C THR A 74 -5.40 -5.16 -12.64
N SER A 75 -5.62 -3.86 -12.68
CA SER A 75 -6.83 -3.27 -13.26
C SER A 75 -6.49 -1.96 -13.99
N PRO A 76 -7.31 -1.51 -14.96
CA PRO A 76 -7.01 -0.31 -15.74
C PRO A 76 -6.77 0.95 -14.90
N PHE A 77 -7.48 1.10 -13.78
CA PHE A 77 -7.38 2.26 -12.87
C PHE A 77 -6.14 2.26 -11.95
N ASP A 78 -5.36 1.17 -11.94
CA ASP A 78 -4.08 1.08 -11.22
C ASP A 78 -2.99 0.42 -12.06
N ALA A 79 -3.17 0.43 -13.39
CA ALA A 79 -2.34 -0.29 -14.33
C ALA A 79 -0.86 0.07 -14.20
N GLU A 80 -0.52 1.34 -13.91
CA GLU A 80 0.86 1.81 -13.78
C GLU A 80 1.35 1.88 -12.32
N GLY A 81 0.53 1.44 -11.37
CA GLY A 81 0.96 1.17 -10.00
C GLY A 81 -0.07 1.54 -8.92
N CYS A 82 0.06 0.88 -7.78
CA CYS A 82 -0.66 1.19 -6.54
C CYS A 82 0.20 2.11 -5.66
N TRP A 83 -0.18 3.38 -5.58
CA TRP A 83 0.54 4.41 -4.84
C TRP A 83 -0.01 4.51 -3.41
N SER A 84 0.47 5.49 -2.63
CA SER A 84 0.09 5.66 -1.23
C SER A 84 -1.42 5.82 -1.01
N GLY A 85 -1.84 5.52 0.20
CA GLY A 85 -3.24 5.52 0.61
C GLY A 85 -3.38 5.44 2.12
N SER A 86 -4.62 5.47 2.58
CA SER A 86 -5.01 5.46 3.99
C SER A 86 -6.15 4.48 4.22
N ALA A 87 -6.07 3.76 5.34
CA ALA A 87 -7.17 2.94 5.82
C ALA A 87 -8.15 3.78 6.64
N THR A 88 -9.43 3.42 6.61
CA THR A 88 -10.45 4.01 7.48
C THR A 88 -11.34 2.89 7.99
N THR A 89 -11.55 2.81 9.30
CA THR A 89 -12.50 1.85 9.88
C THR A 89 -13.91 2.43 9.78
N LEU A 90 -14.79 1.76 9.05
CA LEU A 90 -16.21 2.12 8.95
C LEU A 90 -16.96 1.76 10.23
N ALA A 91 -18.16 2.32 10.40
CA ALA A 91 -19.03 2.06 11.55
C ALA A 91 -19.42 0.57 11.70
N ASP A 92 -19.43 -0.18 10.60
CA ASP A 92 -19.68 -1.63 10.59
C ASP A 92 -18.42 -2.47 10.86
N GLY A 93 -17.30 -1.82 11.21
CA GLY A 93 -16.03 -2.46 11.54
C GLY A 93 -15.16 -2.82 10.33
N ARG A 94 -15.65 -2.68 9.09
CA ARG A 94 -14.84 -2.97 7.89
C ARG A 94 -13.77 -1.89 7.70
N PRO A 95 -12.52 -2.26 7.34
CA PRO A 95 -11.45 -1.31 7.05
C PRO A 95 -11.18 -1.17 5.53
N PRO A 96 -11.97 -0.41 4.74
CA PRO A 96 -11.56 -0.05 3.40
C PRO A 96 -10.24 0.74 3.41
N ILE A 97 -9.52 0.60 2.30
CA ILE A 97 -8.37 1.43 2.01
C ILE A 97 -8.64 2.26 0.76
N LEU A 98 -8.55 3.58 0.92
CA LEU A 98 -8.47 4.50 -0.20
C LEU A 98 -7.01 4.68 -0.58
N TYR A 99 -6.71 4.67 -1.87
CA TYR A 99 -5.35 4.80 -2.38
C TYR A 99 -5.35 5.45 -3.75
N THR A 100 -4.24 6.08 -4.08
CA THR A 100 -3.98 6.58 -5.43
C THR A 100 -3.53 5.42 -6.31
N GLY A 101 -4.19 5.21 -7.45
CA GLY A 101 -3.65 4.41 -8.55
C GLY A 101 -3.12 5.32 -9.64
N ARG A 102 -2.16 4.83 -10.43
CA ARG A 102 -1.89 5.39 -11.76
C ARG A 102 -2.60 4.52 -12.79
N ASP A 103 -3.51 5.12 -13.55
CA ASP A 103 -4.27 4.40 -14.57
C ASP A 103 -3.42 4.08 -15.81
N ALA A 104 -4.02 3.42 -16.80
CA ALA A 104 -3.36 3.05 -18.06
C ALA A 104 -2.86 4.24 -18.91
N ASN A 105 -3.29 5.47 -18.59
CA ASN A 105 -2.84 6.70 -19.24
C ASN A 105 -1.83 7.48 -18.36
N ASP A 106 -1.29 6.86 -17.31
CA ASP A 106 -0.39 7.46 -16.31
C ASP A 106 -1.04 8.60 -15.49
N VAL A 107 -2.37 8.63 -15.41
CA VAL A 107 -3.12 9.63 -14.63
C VAL A 107 -3.34 9.13 -13.20
N GLN A 108 -3.11 10.00 -12.21
CA GLN A 108 -3.39 9.69 -10.82
C GLN A 108 -4.90 9.72 -10.56
N VAL A 109 -5.46 8.59 -10.13
CA VAL A 109 -6.89 8.41 -9.83
C VAL A 109 -7.08 7.84 -8.43
N GLN A 110 -8.21 8.15 -7.79
CA GLN A 110 -8.51 7.66 -6.44
C GLN A 110 -9.36 6.40 -6.51
N ASN A 111 -8.92 5.38 -5.81
CA ASN A 111 -9.49 4.06 -5.85
C ASN A 111 -9.73 3.55 -4.42
N VAL A 112 -10.63 2.60 -4.26
CA VAL A 112 -10.88 1.89 -2.99
C VAL A 112 -10.55 0.40 -3.12
N ALA A 113 -10.15 -0.23 -2.03
CA ALA A 113 -10.17 -1.68 -1.86
C ALA A 113 -10.75 -2.06 -0.51
N PHE A 114 -11.27 -3.29 -0.45
CA PHE A 114 -11.85 -3.87 0.74
C PHE A 114 -11.22 -5.24 1.00
N PRO A 115 -11.13 -5.68 2.26
CA PRO A 115 -10.78 -7.07 2.55
C PRO A 115 -11.78 -8.01 1.89
N LYS A 116 -11.30 -9.10 1.27
CA LYS A 116 -12.19 -10.18 0.79
C LYS A 116 -12.87 -10.90 1.95
N ASN A 117 -12.13 -11.10 3.03
CA ASN A 117 -12.62 -11.72 4.25
C ASN A 117 -12.34 -10.82 5.46
N PRO A 118 -13.32 -9.99 5.90
CA PRO A 118 -13.16 -9.13 7.08
C PRO A 118 -12.96 -9.91 8.39
N SER A 119 -13.26 -11.21 8.43
CA SER A 119 -13.02 -12.05 9.59
C SER A 119 -11.62 -12.67 9.62
N ASP A 120 -10.81 -12.55 8.55
CA ASP A 120 -9.39 -12.91 8.60
C ASP A 120 -8.64 -11.84 9.41
N PRO A 121 -8.14 -12.14 10.62
CA PRO A 121 -7.42 -11.15 11.42
C PRO A 121 -6.13 -10.68 10.74
N LEU A 122 -5.65 -11.41 9.72
CA LEU A 122 -4.47 -11.04 8.96
C LEU A 122 -4.79 -10.20 7.72
N LEU A 123 -6.05 -10.05 7.33
CA LEU A 123 -6.51 -9.28 6.15
C LEU A 123 -5.63 -9.50 4.92
N ARG A 124 -5.36 -10.77 4.57
CA ARG A 124 -4.38 -11.13 3.53
C ARG A 124 -4.83 -10.79 2.12
N GLU A 125 -6.14 -10.91 1.87
CA GLU A 125 -6.69 -10.74 0.53
C GLU A 125 -7.59 -9.52 0.43
N TRP A 126 -7.39 -8.78 -0.65
CA TRP A 126 -8.12 -7.55 -0.94
C TRP A 126 -8.83 -7.66 -2.29
N HIS A 127 -10.00 -7.05 -2.42
CA HIS A 127 -10.70 -6.90 -3.69
C HIS A 127 -10.87 -5.43 -4.06
N LYS A 128 -10.81 -5.17 -5.37
CA LYS A 128 -10.95 -3.85 -5.98
C LYS A 128 -12.29 -3.84 -6.70
N PRO A 129 -13.28 -3.03 -6.27
CA PRO A 129 -14.57 -3.01 -6.94
C PRO A 129 -14.42 -2.40 -8.35
N SER A 130 -15.30 -2.82 -9.25
CA SER A 130 -15.33 -2.35 -10.65
C SER A 130 -15.75 -0.88 -10.79
N CYS A 131 -16.28 -0.26 -9.73
CA CYS A 131 -16.63 1.16 -9.70
C CYS A 131 -15.41 2.09 -9.52
N ASN A 132 -14.20 1.55 -9.40
CA ASN A 132 -12.99 2.35 -9.42
C ASN A 132 -12.73 2.95 -10.82
N PRO A 133 -12.24 4.20 -10.92
CA PRO A 133 -11.91 5.10 -9.81
C PRO A 133 -13.16 5.77 -9.19
N VAL A 134 -13.11 6.04 -7.88
CA VAL A 134 -14.25 6.51 -7.08
C VAL A 134 -14.32 8.02 -6.88
N VAL A 135 -13.27 8.76 -7.26
CA VAL A 135 -13.28 10.24 -7.25
C VAL A 135 -13.16 10.74 -8.70
N PRO A 136 -14.12 11.54 -9.20
CA PRO A 136 -14.02 12.13 -10.52
C PRO A 136 -12.85 13.11 -10.60
N GLN A 137 -12.21 13.17 -11.77
CA GLN A 137 -11.19 14.19 -12.04
C GLN A 137 -11.85 15.58 -12.02
N PRO A 138 -11.19 16.61 -11.47
CA PRO A 138 -11.65 17.98 -11.64
C PRO A 138 -11.80 18.31 -13.12
N ALA A 139 -12.82 19.08 -13.49
CA ALA A 139 -12.89 19.63 -14.83
C ALA A 139 -11.60 20.41 -15.11
N THR A 140 -10.96 20.17 -16.26
CA THR A 140 -9.84 20.99 -16.72
C THR A 140 -10.35 22.42 -16.88
N GLY A 141 -10.05 23.28 -15.90
CA GLY A 141 -10.40 24.68 -15.97
C GLY A 141 -9.75 25.30 -17.21
N SER A 142 -10.56 25.86 -18.09
CA SER A 142 -10.07 26.82 -19.08
C SER A 142 -9.49 28.00 -18.32
N GLY A 143 -8.16 27.99 -18.13
CA GLY A 143 -7.41 29.10 -17.56
C GLY A 143 -7.48 30.29 -18.50
N GLY A 144 -8.58 31.04 -18.45
CA GLY A 144 -8.63 32.41 -18.95
C GLY A 144 -7.94 33.29 -17.92
N SER A 145 -6.73 33.73 -18.21
CA SER A 145 -6.09 34.83 -17.49
C SER A 145 -6.98 36.08 -17.61
N PRO A 146 -7.34 36.76 -16.52
CA PRO A 146 -8.01 38.05 -16.64
C PRO A 146 -7.00 39.10 -17.14
N SER A 147 -7.36 39.74 -18.25
CA SER A 147 -6.72 40.95 -18.80
C SER A 147 -6.95 42.17 -17.93
#